data_AF-A0A7V8DFD1-F1
#
_entry.id   AF-A0A7V8DFD1-F1
#
_cell.length_a   1.000
_cell.length_b   1.000
_cell.length_c   1.000
_cell.angle_alpha   90.00
_cell.angle_beta   90.00
_cell.angle_gamma   90.00
#
_symmetry.space_group_name_H-M   'P 1'
#
loop_
_entity.id
_entity.type
_entity.pdbx_description
1 polymer ?
#
loop_
_entity_poly.entity_id
_entity_poly.type
_entity_poly.pdbx_seq_one_letter_code
_entity_poly.pdbx_strand_id
1 'polypeptide(L)'
;TLGLPACAGAGGRILIEEAKRLFHSSGMLREGSTSYHLLLTRAYVEAWGAALTHRRPEEPALRAVAVAALQVVPRLVLPGGLPLVGDVAPDCPPEHLAGLFGGEDGGWLGWLAEEERTAFLALRAAAQPADPDVLRAAGWLRADFGPWSGLWHVNPDGWQPVPGYGHQDLGACELHYQREAVLVDPGQGAWREAALYRSGAVHGLLSIDDADPYPPNRPCYDAAFHRHVCGPPPVLTRSGNTVTVKHDGFTRLHGGGSIGPLVRIWRFAGGRVTLEDCVETAVPVTIRRRLVTALVVAPPGDDGSILLVGRDGRRYRVTADTPLRLHPFTRFTGYGRGRPAAILEMTNRVHGAWSGMVTLTAL
;
A
#
# COMPACT_ATOMS: atom_id res chain seq x y z
N THR A 1 -1.92 -37.90 12.38
CA THR A 1 -1.39 -37.02 13.45
C THR A 1 -0.07 -37.59 13.96
N LEU A 2 0.94 -36.76 14.21
CA LEU A 2 2.29 -37.20 14.63
C LEU A 2 2.38 -37.66 16.10
N GLY A 3 1.26 -37.68 16.84
CA GLY A 3 1.23 -38.11 18.24
C GLY A 3 1.86 -37.13 19.24
N LEU A 4 1.96 -35.83 18.89
CA LEU A 4 2.64 -34.80 19.71
C LEU A 4 1.67 -33.74 20.25
N PRO A 5 0.75 -34.08 21.18
CA PRO A 5 -0.27 -33.15 21.67
C PRO A 5 0.32 -31.92 22.39
N ALA A 6 1.46 -32.08 23.06
CA ALA A 6 2.16 -30.97 23.72
C ALA A 6 2.67 -29.93 22.70
N CYS A 7 3.20 -30.38 21.56
CA CYS A 7 3.66 -29.50 20.49
C CYS A 7 2.49 -28.74 19.84
N ALA A 8 1.37 -29.42 19.59
CA ALA A 8 0.17 -28.77 19.03
C ALA A 8 -0.37 -27.68 19.98
N GLY A 9 -0.45 -27.98 21.28
CA GLY A 9 -0.88 -26.99 22.28
C GLY A 9 0.09 -25.83 22.43
N ALA A 10 1.40 -26.09 22.38
CA ALA A 10 2.41 -25.03 22.39
C ALA A 10 2.31 -24.14 21.14
N GLY A 11 2.20 -24.74 19.94
CA GLY A 11 2.07 -24.01 18.68
C GLY A 11 0.82 -23.13 18.62
N GLY A 12 -0.34 -23.66 19.05
CA GLY A 12 -1.58 -22.88 19.12
C GLY A 12 -1.45 -21.66 20.03
N ARG A 13 -0.84 -21.80 21.21
CA ARG A 13 -0.57 -20.67 22.11
C ARG A 13 0.38 -19.65 21.49
N ILE A 14 1.46 -20.10 20.85
CA ILE A 14 2.42 -19.20 20.19
C ILE A 14 1.72 -18.37 19.11
N LEU A 15 0.91 -18.99 18.26
CA LEU A 15 0.16 -18.28 17.22
C LEU A 15 -0.80 -17.23 17.82
N ILE A 16 -1.54 -17.59 18.86
CA ILE A 16 -2.49 -16.66 19.51
C ILE A 16 -1.76 -15.47 20.15
N GLU A 17 -0.61 -15.70 20.79
CA GLU A 17 0.17 -14.62 21.39
C GLU A 17 0.87 -13.75 20.34
N GLU A 18 1.47 -14.35 19.31
CA GLU A 18 2.12 -13.61 18.22
C GLU A 18 1.11 -12.79 17.41
N ALA A 19 -0.14 -13.23 17.27
CA ALA A 19 -1.18 -12.46 16.61
C ALA A 19 -1.36 -11.06 17.23
N LYS A 20 -1.23 -10.95 18.57
CA LYS A 20 -1.34 -9.68 19.29
C LYS A 20 -0.21 -8.71 18.95
N ARG A 21 0.98 -9.25 18.65
CA ARG A 21 2.16 -8.50 18.24
C ARG A 21 2.11 -8.14 16.75
N LEU A 22 1.66 -9.07 15.90
CA LEU A 22 1.69 -8.94 14.44
C LEU A 22 0.56 -8.05 13.92
N PHE A 23 -0.65 -8.20 14.44
CA PHE A 23 -1.82 -7.47 13.95
C PHE A 23 -2.13 -6.24 14.82
N HIS A 24 -2.66 -5.21 14.16
CA HIS A 24 -3.36 -4.13 14.84
C HIS A 24 -4.73 -4.65 15.33
N SER A 25 -5.38 -3.91 16.24
CA SER A 25 -6.76 -4.21 16.64
C SER A 25 -7.76 -4.13 15.49
N SER A 26 -7.37 -3.55 14.35
CA SER A 26 -8.14 -3.53 13.11
C SER A 26 -8.12 -4.87 12.35
N GLY A 27 -7.27 -5.82 12.77
CA GLY A 27 -6.92 -7.02 12.00
C GLY A 27 -5.86 -6.77 10.92
N MET A 28 -5.40 -5.53 10.71
CA MET A 28 -4.38 -5.23 9.70
C MET A 28 -3.00 -5.63 10.20
N LEU A 29 -2.17 -6.18 9.31
CA LEU A 29 -0.79 -6.53 9.63
C LEU A 29 0.01 -5.24 9.85
N ARG A 30 0.81 -5.19 10.92
CA ARG A 30 1.61 -4.00 11.27
C ARG A 30 2.79 -3.77 10.33
N GLU A 31 3.21 -4.77 9.58
CA GLU A 31 4.47 -4.76 8.82
C GLU A 31 4.43 -3.98 7.51
N GLY A 32 3.28 -3.38 7.15
CA GLY A 32 3.20 -2.43 6.03
C GLY A 32 3.21 -3.07 4.63
N SER A 33 2.80 -4.33 4.49
CA SER A 33 2.69 -5.01 3.19
C SER A 33 1.34 -5.69 2.99
N THR A 34 0.74 -5.51 1.81
CA THR A 34 -0.51 -6.19 1.42
C THR A 34 -0.26 -7.67 1.12
N SER A 35 0.87 -8.01 0.49
CA SER A 35 1.25 -9.39 0.19
C SER A 35 1.45 -10.21 1.46
N TYR A 36 2.18 -9.66 2.45
CA TYR A 36 2.40 -10.33 3.72
C TYR A 36 1.14 -10.40 4.59
N HIS A 37 0.24 -9.40 4.48
CA HIS A 37 -1.06 -9.48 5.13
C HIS A 37 -1.87 -10.68 4.62
N LEU A 38 -1.93 -10.89 3.30
CA LEU A 38 -2.59 -12.07 2.73
C LEU A 38 -1.91 -13.38 3.14
N LEU A 39 -0.58 -13.42 3.15
CA LEU A 39 0.19 -14.60 3.54
C LEU A 39 -0.11 -15.02 4.98
N LEU A 40 -0.10 -14.07 5.92
CA LEU A 40 -0.43 -14.36 7.31
C LEU A 40 -1.92 -14.64 7.50
N THR A 41 -2.81 -13.96 6.78
CA THR A 41 -4.25 -14.29 6.80
C THR A 41 -4.47 -15.75 6.41
N ARG A 42 -3.82 -16.22 5.34
CA ARG A 42 -3.82 -17.64 4.95
C ARG A 42 -3.35 -18.54 6.09
N ALA A 43 -2.18 -18.25 6.68
CA ALA A 43 -1.60 -19.08 7.73
C ALA A 43 -2.52 -19.21 8.96
N TYR A 44 -3.19 -18.12 9.38
CA TYR A 44 -4.15 -18.18 10.49
C TYR A 44 -5.44 -18.90 10.13
N VAL A 45 -5.92 -18.80 8.88
CA VAL A 45 -7.05 -19.60 8.39
C VAL A 45 -6.72 -21.09 8.38
N GLU A 46 -5.53 -21.48 7.92
CA GLU A 46 -5.08 -22.88 7.94
C GLU A 46 -4.96 -23.41 9.37
N ALA A 47 -4.38 -22.61 10.28
CA ALA A 47 -4.29 -22.98 11.70
C ALA A 47 -5.67 -23.14 12.36
N TRP A 48 -6.61 -22.24 12.05
CA TRP A 48 -8.00 -22.36 12.49
C TRP A 48 -8.67 -23.61 11.91
N GLY A 49 -8.54 -23.88 10.61
CA GLY A 49 -9.10 -25.06 9.95
C GLY A 49 -8.57 -26.36 10.57
N ALA A 50 -7.27 -26.45 10.82
CA ALA A 50 -6.67 -27.59 11.51
C ALA A 50 -7.19 -27.74 12.95
N ALA A 51 -7.36 -26.62 13.66
CA ALA A 51 -7.93 -26.62 15.02
C ALA A 51 -9.39 -27.10 15.02
N LEU A 52 -10.20 -26.67 14.05
CA LEU A 52 -11.59 -27.09 13.86
C LEU A 52 -11.68 -28.60 13.57
N THR A 53 -10.94 -29.08 12.56
CA THR A 53 -10.92 -30.49 12.14
C THR A 53 -10.53 -31.42 13.29
N HIS A 54 -9.59 -31.01 14.13
CA HIS A 54 -9.11 -31.79 15.26
C HIS A 54 -9.77 -31.44 16.60
N ARG A 55 -10.86 -30.66 16.61
CA ARG A 55 -11.62 -30.25 17.81
C ARG A 55 -10.72 -29.72 18.93
N ARG A 56 -9.77 -28.88 18.55
CA ARG A 56 -8.76 -28.29 19.43
C ARG A 56 -9.37 -27.19 20.31
N PRO A 57 -8.96 -27.06 21.57
CA PRO A 57 -9.44 -25.98 22.44
C PRO A 57 -9.01 -24.59 21.97
N GLU A 58 -7.98 -24.49 21.12
CA GLU A 58 -7.50 -23.23 20.56
C GLU A 58 -8.38 -22.68 19.41
N GLU A 59 -9.31 -23.48 18.87
CA GLU A 59 -10.13 -23.12 17.70
C GLU A 59 -10.83 -21.76 17.82
N PRO A 60 -11.53 -21.42 18.93
CA PRO A 60 -12.27 -20.15 18.99
C PRO A 60 -11.35 -18.93 18.92
N ALA A 61 -10.15 -19.01 19.52
CA ALA A 61 -9.18 -17.93 19.52
C ALA A 61 -8.51 -17.77 18.15
N LEU A 62 -8.12 -18.87 17.51
CA LEU A 62 -7.57 -18.85 16.15
C LEU A 62 -8.61 -18.35 15.14
N ARG A 63 -9.88 -18.76 15.30
CA ARG A 63 -11.00 -18.25 14.50
C ARG A 63 -11.13 -16.74 14.62
N ALA A 64 -11.05 -16.20 15.83
CA ALA A 64 -11.14 -14.76 16.05
C ALA A 64 -10.04 -13.99 15.31
N VAL A 65 -8.80 -14.48 15.35
CA VAL A 65 -7.67 -13.88 14.61
C VAL A 65 -7.87 -14.00 13.10
N ALA A 66 -8.23 -15.18 12.61
CA ALA A 66 -8.47 -15.43 11.19
C ALA A 66 -9.59 -14.55 10.63
N VAL A 67 -10.70 -14.41 11.37
CA VAL A 67 -11.79 -13.49 11.02
C VAL A 67 -11.26 -12.07 10.96
N ALA A 68 -10.64 -11.56 12.03
CA ALA A 68 -10.15 -10.18 12.06
C ALA A 68 -9.22 -9.85 10.87
N ALA A 69 -8.30 -10.75 10.53
CA ALA A 69 -7.43 -10.58 9.37
C ALA A 69 -8.24 -10.60 8.04
N LEU A 70 -9.16 -11.55 7.87
CA LEU A 70 -10.04 -11.63 6.69
C LEU A 70 -10.92 -10.39 6.50
N GLN A 71 -11.38 -9.76 7.58
CA GLN A 71 -12.20 -8.55 7.50
C GLN A 71 -11.47 -7.38 6.82
N VAL A 72 -10.14 -7.36 6.87
CA VAL A 72 -9.33 -6.31 6.23
C VAL A 72 -9.17 -6.54 4.73
N VAL A 73 -9.17 -7.79 4.27
CA VAL A 73 -8.89 -8.15 2.87
C VAL A 73 -9.74 -7.38 1.85
N PRO A 74 -11.08 -7.26 1.99
CA PRO A 74 -11.91 -6.48 1.06
C PRO A 74 -11.57 -4.97 1.02
N ARG A 75 -10.86 -4.46 2.04
CA ARG A 75 -10.42 -3.07 2.11
C ARG A 75 -9.06 -2.85 1.44
N LEU A 76 -8.30 -3.90 1.15
CA LEU A 76 -7.03 -3.79 0.45
C LEU A 76 -7.18 -3.98 -1.07
N VAL A 77 -8.29 -4.58 -1.52
CA VAL A 77 -8.49 -4.92 -2.93
C VAL A 77 -9.23 -3.79 -3.65
N LEU A 78 -8.67 -3.35 -4.77
CA LEU A 78 -9.30 -2.40 -5.68
C LEU A 78 -9.95 -3.15 -6.86
N PRO A 79 -10.83 -2.52 -7.66
CA PRO A 79 -11.57 -3.26 -8.69
C PRO A 79 -10.72 -3.85 -9.82
N GLY A 80 -9.45 -3.45 -9.91
CA GLY A 80 -8.47 -3.97 -10.88
C GLY A 80 -7.49 -4.98 -10.29
N GLY A 81 -7.65 -5.34 -9.01
CA GLY A 81 -6.79 -6.29 -8.30
C GLY A 81 -6.24 -5.74 -6.98
N LEU A 82 -5.32 -6.50 -6.40
CA LEU A 82 -4.61 -6.15 -5.17
C LEU A 82 -3.43 -5.21 -5.49
N PRO A 83 -3.39 -3.98 -4.94
CA PRO A 83 -2.19 -3.16 -4.89
C PRO A 83 -1.07 -3.86 -4.11
N LEU A 84 0.14 -3.90 -4.66
CA LEU A 84 1.29 -4.58 -4.05
C LEU A 84 2.11 -3.59 -3.21
N VAL A 85 1.48 -2.93 -2.25
CA VAL A 85 2.15 -2.02 -1.31
C VAL A 85 3.11 -2.82 -0.44
N GLY A 86 4.36 -2.36 -0.34
CA GLY A 86 5.42 -3.00 0.42
C GLY A 86 6.08 -4.19 -0.29
N ASP A 87 6.84 -4.97 0.48
CA ASP A 87 7.52 -6.15 0.01
C ASP A 87 6.52 -7.22 -0.45
N VAL A 88 6.93 -8.00 -1.45
CA VAL A 88 6.16 -9.12 -1.99
C VAL A 88 6.80 -10.43 -1.55
N ALA A 89 6.00 -11.35 -0.99
CA ALA A 89 6.52 -12.60 -0.46
C ALA A 89 7.24 -13.41 -1.58
N PRO A 90 8.50 -13.83 -1.38
CA PRO A 90 9.29 -14.50 -2.41
C PRO A 90 8.82 -15.91 -2.74
N ASP A 91 8.16 -16.55 -1.79
CA ASP A 91 7.74 -17.94 -1.80
C ASP A 91 6.23 -18.11 -2.06
N CYS A 92 5.46 -17.02 -2.07
CA CYS A 92 4.02 -17.07 -2.26
C CYS A 92 3.54 -15.93 -3.17
N PRO A 93 3.36 -16.20 -4.48
CA PRO A 93 2.95 -15.15 -5.40
C PRO A 93 1.52 -14.68 -5.08
N PRO A 94 1.19 -13.38 -5.21
CA PRO A 94 -0.11 -12.84 -4.82
C PRO A 94 -1.32 -13.55 -5.47
N GLU A 95 -1.19 -14.01 -6.72
CA GLU A 95 -2.25 -14.76 -7.40
C GLU A 95 -2.57 -16.10 -6.76
N HIS A 96 -1.61 -16.73 -6.06
CA HIS A 96 -1.86 -17.96 -5.32
C HIS A 96 -2.80 -17.72 -4.12
N LEU A 97 -2.86 -16.48 -3.63
CA LEU A 97 -3.71 -16.05 -2.51
C LEU A 97 -5.03 -15.41 -2.97
N ALA A 98 -5.34 -15.43 -4.26
CA ALA A 98 -6.53 -14.78 -4.82
C ALA A 98 -7.86 -15.28 -4.23
N GLY A 99 -7.90 -16.54 -3.77
CA GLY A 99 -9.04 -17.11 -3.05
C GLY A 99 -9.42 -16.36 -1.77
N LEU A 100 -8.52 -15.56 -1.17
CA LEU A 100 -8.85 -14.72 0.00
C LEU A 100 -9.77 -13.55 -0.36
N PHE A 101 -9.70 -13.01 -1.58
CA PHE A 101 -10.41 -11.81 -2.00
C PHE A 101 -11.37 -12.01 -3.19
N GLY A 102 -11.79 -13.26 -3.43
CA GLY A 102 -12.84 -13.57 -4.41
C GLY A 102 -12.35 -14.01 -5.79
N GLY A 103 -11.09 -14.46 -5.91
CA GLY A 103 -10.64 -15.22 -7.08
C GLY A 103 -11.37 -16.56 -7.23
N GLU A 104 -11.28 -17.15 -8.43
CA GLU A 104 -11.77 -18.50 -8.75
C GLU A 104 -11.16 -19.57 -7.83
N ASP A 105 -11.70 -20.80 -7.84
CA ASP A 105 -11.28 -21.96 -7.02
C ASP A 105 -9.83 -22.47 -7.29
N GLY A 106 -8.96 -21.63 -7.85
CA GLY A 106 -7.54 -21.89 -8.08
C GLY A 106 -6.62 -21.43 -6.95
N GLY A 107 -5.32 -21.63 -7.14
CA GLY A 107 -4.30 -21.26 -6.16
C GLY A 107 -4.38 -22.08 -4.87
N TRP A 108 -4.15 -21.42 -3.73
CA TRP A 108 -4.20 -22.04 -2.41
C TRP A 108 -5.56 -22.67 -2.09
N LEU A 109 -6.66 -22.03 -2.49
CA LEU A 109 -8.02 -22.49 -2.21
C LEU A 109 -8.29 -23.87 -2.83
N GLY A 110 -7.67 -24.16 -3.98
CA GLY A 110 -7.75 -25.46 -4.64
C GLY A 110 -6.94 -26.57 -3.98
N TRP A 111 -6.09 -26.25 -2.99
CA TRP A 111 -5.31 -27.23 -2.23
C TRP A 111 -5.99 -27.68 -0.93
N LEU A 112 -7.02 -26.97 -0.49
CA LEU A 112 -7.80 -27.34 0.69
C LEU A 112 -8.67 -28.56 0.41
N ALA A 113 -8.85 -29.43 1.41
CA ALA A 113 -9.86 -30.47 1.32
C ALA A 113 -11.26 -29.85 1.16
N GLU A 114 -12.23 -30.61 0.62
CA GLU A 114 -13.56 -30.07 0.32
C GLU A 114 -14.26 -29.50 1.56
N GLU A 115 -14.11 -30.16 2.70
CA GLU A 115 -14.67 -29.72 3.98
C GLU A 115 -13.98 -28.44 4.47
N GLU A 116 -12.65 -28.36 4.36
CA GLU A 116 -11.87 -27.18 4.76
C GLU A 116 -12.20 -25.97 3.88
N ARG A 117 -12.30 -26.18 2.56
CA ARG A 117 -12.72 -25.17 1.60
C ARG A 117 -14.12 -24.68 1.93
N THR A 118 -15.07 -25.58 2.20
CA THR A 118 -16.45 -25.22 2.56
C THR A 118 -16.48 -24.39 3.85
N ALA A 119 -15.74 -24.81 4.88
CA ALA A 119 -15.63 -24.09 6.13
C ALA A 119 -15.02 -22.70 5.94
N PHE A 120 -13.95 -22.58 5.15
CA PHE A 120 -13.33 -21.29 4.82
C PHE A 120 -14.30 -20.37 4.06
N LEU A 121 -14.99 -20.87 3.02
CA LEU A 121 -15.93 -20.07 2.26
C LEU A 121 -17.06 -19.54 3.15
N ALA A 122 -17.56 -20.36 4.08
CA ALA A 122 -18.52 -19.92 5.09
C ALA A 122 -17.93 -18.86 6.04
N LEU A 123 -16.69 -19.02 6.51
CA LEU A 123 -16.01 -18.03 7.35
C LEU A 123 -15.85 -16.69 6.62
N ARG A 124 -15.38 -16.72 5.37
CA ARG A 124 -15.19 -15.55 4.52
C ARG A 124 -16.51 -14.84 4.25
N ALA A 125 -17.58 -15.58 3.96
CA ALA A 125 -18.91 -15.02 3.74
C ALA A 125 -19.49 -14.37 5.01
N ALA A 126 -19.15 -14.90 6.19
CA ALA A 126 -19.57 -14.33 7.47
C ALA A 126 -18.73 -13.12 7.92
N ALA A 127 -17.49 -12.99 7.44
CA ALA A 127 -16.57 -11.93 7.81
C ALA A 127 -17.02 -10.57 7.22
N GLN A 128 -17.58 -9.71 8.07
CA GLN A 128 -17.94 -8.34 7.68
C GLN A 128 -16.68 -7.50 7.44
N PRO A 129 -16.59 -6.72 6.35
CA PRO A 129 -15.43 -5.86 6.11
C PRO A 129 -15.12 -4.96 7.31
N ALA A 130 -13.83 -4.81 7.61
CA ALA A 130 -13.35 -4.01 8.72
C ALA A 130 -13.88 -2.57 8.65
N ASP A 131 -14.08 -1.98 9.83
CA ASP A 131 -14.49 -0.59 9.97
C ASP A 131 -13.45 0.33 9.28
N PRO A 132 -13.87 1.18 8.31
CA PRO A 132 -12.96 2.07 7.60
C PRO A 132 -12.17 3.01 8.51
N ASP A 133 -12.75 3.51 9.59
CA ASP A 133 -12.08 4.46 10.49
C ASP A 133 -11.06 3.75 11.38
N VAL A 134 -11.36 2.53 11.83
CA VAL A 134 -10.42 1.69 12.57
C VAL A 134 -9.23 1.30 11.68
N LEU A 135 -9.48 0.99 10.39
CA LEU A 135 -8.43 0.69 9.43
C LEU A 135 -7.60 1.94 9.07
N ARG A 136 -8.25 3.11 8.94
CA ARG A 136 -7.57 4.40 8.71
C ARG A 136 -6.68 4.79 9.89
N ALA A 137 -7.11 4.52 11.13
CA ALA A 137 -6.28 4.70 12.32
C ALA A 137 -5.05 3.77 12.32
N ALA A 138 -5.16 2.60 11.67
CA ALA A 138 -4.03 1.69 11.42
C ALA A 138 -3.19 2.09 10.20
N GLY A 139 -3.48 3.24 9.56
CA GLY A 139 -2.69 3.78 8.45
C GLY A 139 -3.19 3.46 7.05
N TRP A 140 -4.35 2.80 6.90
CA TRP A 140 -4.83 2.32 5.61
C TRP A 140 -6.19 2.94 5.25
N LEU A 141 -6.28 3.56 4.08
CA LEU A 141 -7.53 4.12 3.58
C LEU A 141 -7.83 3.53 2.21
N ARG A 142 -8.99 2.89 2.09
CA ARG A 142 -9.62 2.60 0.80
C ARG A 142 -10.86 3.44 0.64
N ALA A 143 -10.99 4.10 -0.50
CA ALA A 143 -12.15 4.93 -0.79
C ALA A 143 -12.55 4.87 -2.26
N ASP A 144 -13.85 5.04 -2.51
CA ASP A 144 -14.42 5.18 -3.86
C ASP A 144 -14.97 6.59 -4.05
N PHE A 145 -14.81 7.09 -5.27
CA PHE A 145 -15.22 8.40 -5.72
C PHE A 145 -15.81 8.30 -7.13
N GLY A 146 -17.06 7.83 -7.21
CA GLY A 146 -17.71 7.53 -8.48
C GLY A 146 -16.96 6.40 -9.21
N PRO A 147 -16.43 6.63 -10.43
CA PRO A 147 -15.68 5.61 -11.16
C PRO A 147 -14.26 5.41 -10.62
N TRP A 148 -13.76 6.26 -9.75
CA TRP A 148 -12.43 6.11 -9.15
C TRP A 148 -12.49 5.29 -7.87
N SER A 149 -11.50 4.42 -7.68
CA SER A 149 -11.22 3.74 -6.42
C SER A 149 -9.74 3.92 -6.10
N GLY A 150 -9.39 4.13 -4.84
CA GLY A 150 -7.99 4.28 -4.43
C GLY A 150 -7.66 3.61 -3.11
N LEU A 151 -6.38 3.26 -2.96
CA LEU A 151 -5.78 2.78 -1.73
C LEU A 151 -4.60 3.68 -1.36
N TRP A 152 -4.63 4.19 -0.13
CA TRP A 152 -3.56 4.98 0.48
C TRP A 152 -3.03 4.27 1.71
N HIS A 153 -1.71 4.30 1.87
CA HIS A 153 -1.02 3.79 3.05
C HIS A 153 -0.12 4.88 3.64
N VAL A 154 -0.24 5.04 4.95
CA VAL A 154 0.53 5.96 5.76
C VAL A 154 0.79 5.24 7.07
N ASN A 155 2.05 4.88 7.35
CA ASN A 155 2.33 4.27 8.65
C ASN A 155 1.95 5.27 9.76
N PRO A 156 1.09 4.90 10.73
CA PRO A 156 0.60 5.82 11.76
C PRO A 156 1.72 6.36 12.64
N ASP A 157 2.86 5.67 12.72
CA ASP A 157 4.02 6.19 13.42
C ASP A 157 4.85 7.15 12.55
N GLY A 158 4.71 7.14 11.23
CA GLY A 158 5.51 7.99 10.33
C GLY A 158 6.86 7.42 9.94
N TRP A 159 7.13 6.16 10.29
CA TRP A 159 8.28 5.38 9.87
C TRP A 159 7.88 3.91 9.78
N GLN A 160 8.62 3.11 9.01
CA GLN A 160 8.33 1.68 8.90
C GLN A 160 8.78 0.89 10.13
N PRO A 161 8.04 -0.14 10.56
CA PRO A 161 8.44 -0.96 11.70
C PRO A 161 9.69 -1.80 11.37
N VAL A 162 10.42 -2.23 12.40
CA VAL A 162 11.55 -3.14 12.26
C VAL A 162 11.38 -4.33 13.22
N PRO A 163 11.36 -5.58 12.71
CA PRO A 163 11.33 -5.95 11.30
C PRO A 163 10.04 -5.46 10.62
N GLY A 164 10.08 -5.30 9.30
CA GLY A 164 8.96 -4.81 8.53
C GLY A 164 9.16 -4.96 7.03
N TYR A 165 8.06 -4.85 6.31
CA TYR A 165 7.94 -5.07 4.86
C TYR A 165 7.44 -3.80 4.15
N GLY A 166 7.22 -2.71 4.85
CA GLY A 166 6.80 -1.44 4.23
C GLY A 166 7.97 -0.70 3.57
N HIS A 167 7.62 0.14 2.60
CA HIS A 167 8.56 0.96 1.83
C HIS A 167 8.62 2.40 2.36
N GLN A 168 9.43 3.27 1.77
CA GLN A 168 9.48 4.71 2.03
C GLN A 168 8.52 5.46 1.08
N ASP A 169 7.28 4.99 1.03
CA ASP A 169 6.25 5.32 0.04
C ASP A 169 5.20 6.33 0.55
N LEU A 170 5.50 7.05 1.64
CA LEU A 170 4.59 8.00 2.25
C LEU A 170 4.12 9.08 1.27
N GLY A 171 2.81 9.15 1.06
CA GLY A 171 2.19 10.07 0.11
C GLY A 171 1.95 9.45 -1.28
N ALA A 172 2.32 8.19 -1.50
CA ALA A 172 1.91 7.43 -2.68
C ALA A 172 0.48 6.86 -2.52
N CYS A 173 -0.11 6.45 -3.64
CA CYS A 173 -1.37 5.73 -3.68
C CYS A 173 -1.47 4.89 -4.95
N GLU A 174 -2.28 3.82 -4.91
CA GLU A 174 -2.75 3.11 -6.09
C GLU A 174 -4.15 3.62 -6.45
N LEU A 175 -4.37 4.01 -7.70
CA LEU A 175 -5.64 4.56 -8.19
C LEU A 175 -6.15 3.78 -9.39
N HIS A 176 -7.40 3.34 -9.30
CA HIS A 176 -8.10 2.62 -10.34
C HIS A 176 -9.24 3.47 -10.89
N TYR A 177 -9.43 3.41 -12.20
CA TYR A 177 -10.63 3.92 -12.86
C TYR A 177 -11.45 2.72 -13.32
N GLN A 178 -12.55 2.45 -12.61
CA GLN A 178 -13.25 1.18 -12.68
C GLN A 178 -12.25 0.03 -12.44
N ARG A 179 -12.13 -0.92 -13.39
CA ARG A 179 -11.24 -2.08 -13.28
C ARG A 179 -9.81 -1.83 -13.78
N GLU A 180 -9.50 -0.65 -14.31
CA GLU A 180 -8.17 -0.35 -14.86
C GLU A 180 -7.29 0.30 -13.78
N ALA A 181 -6.08 -0.23 -13.59
CA ALA A 181 -5.12 0.29 -12.62
C ALA A 181 -4.29 1.40 -13.27
N VAL A 182 -4.71 2.66 -13.05
CA VAL A 182 -4.16 3.81 -13.77
C VAL A 182 -2.85 4.28 -13.13
N LEU A 183 -2.87 4.47 -11.82
CA LEU A 183 -1.66 4.68 -11.02
C LEU A 183 -1.44 3.44 -10.16
N VAL A 184 -0.21 2.94 -10.12
CA VAL A 184 0.11 1.64 -9.50
C VAL A 184 1.27 1.75 -8.55
N ASP A 185 1.29 0.92 -7.51
CA ASP A 185 2.51 0.69 -6.76
C ASP A 185 3.50 -0.15 -7.61
N PRO A 186 4.81 0.17 -7.58
CA PRO A 186 5.82 -0.61 -8.27
C PRO A 186 5.98 -2.04 -7.73
N GLY A 187 5.53 -2.32 -6.50
CA GLY A 187 5.80 -3.57 -5.79
C GLY A 187 7.27 -3.71 -5.40
N GLN A 188 7.72 -4.93 -5.15
CA GLN A 188 9.11 -5.23 -4.86
C GLN A 188 9.69 -6.24 -5.85
N GLY A 189 10.90 -5.93 -6.33
CA GLY A 189 11.68 -6.81 -7.18
C GLY A 189 12.39 -7.95 -6.48
N ALA A 190 13.38 -8.52 -7.16
CA ALA A 190 14.27 -9.50 -6.56
C ALA A 190 15.23 -8.83 -5.55
N TRP A 191 15.88 -9.63 -4.69
CA TRP A 191 16.79 -9.16 -3.63
C TRP A 191 17.81 -8.09 -4.06
N ARG A 192 18.29 -8.14 -5.32
CA ARG A 192 19.30 -7.21 -5.84
C ARG A 192 18.79 -5.78 -6.02
N GLU A 193 17.49 -5.60 -6.21
CA GLU A 193 16.85 -4.31 -6.47
C GLU A 193 16.08 -3.79 -5.25
N ALA A 194 15.97 -4.60 -4.18
CA ALA A 194 15.12 -4.32 -3.02
C ALA A 194 15.37 -2.95 -2.39
N ALA A 195 16.62 -2.47 -2.35
CA ALA A 195 16.92 -1.15 -1.79
C ALA A 195 16.30 0.00 -2.59
N LEU A 196 16.31 -0.08 -3.92
CA LEU A 196 15.68 0.92 -4.79
C LEU A 196 14.16 0.86 -4.67
N TYR A 197 13.58 -0.34 -4.67
CA TYR A 197 12.12 -0.50 -4.61
C TYR A 197 11.53 -0.16 -3.25
N ARG A 198 12.33 -0.20 -2.19
CA ARG A 198 11.94 0.32 -0.87
C ARG A 198 12.06 1.83 -0.75
N SER A 199 12.76 2.51 -1.65
CA SER A 199 12.90 3.96 -1.59
C SER A 199 11.74 4.66 -2.30
N GLY A 200 11.41 5.86 -1.86
CA GLY A 200 10.37 6.70 -2.46
C GLY A 200 10.70 7.16 -3.89
N ALA A 201 11.93 6.93 -4.37
CA ALA A 201 12.36 7.32 -5.71
C ALA A 201 11.55 6.65 -6.84
N VAL A 202 10.93 5.51 -6.55
CA VAL A 202 10.16 4.74 -7.54
C VAL A 202 8.66 4.69 -7.29
N HIS A 203 8.18 5.33 -6.23
CA HIS A 203 6.75 5.40 -5.90
C HIS A 203 6.12 6.70 -6.42
N GLY A 204 4.79 6.71 -6.50
CA GLY A 204 3.99 7.85 -6.95
C GLY A 204 3.87 8.98 -5.94
N LEU A 205 4.99 9.51 -5.42
CA LEU A 205 5.05 10.49 -4.33
C LEU A 205 5.85 11.75 -4.68
N LEU A 206 6.06 12.62 -3.69
CA LEU A 206 6.92 13.80 -3.75
C LEU A 206 8.20 13.57 -2.93
N SER A 207 9.36 13.84 -3.52
CA SER A 207 10.66 13.88 -2.84
C SER A 207 11.27 15.29 -2.87
N ILE A 208 12.00 15.65 -1.82
CA ILE A 208 12.78 16.90 -1.71
C ILE A 208 14.26 16.55 -1.73
N ASP A 209 15.01 17.14 -2.67
CA ASP A 209 16.44 16.92 -2.86
C ASP A 209 16.83 15.44 -2.93
N ASP A 210 16.02 14.65 -3.64
CA ASP A 210 16.16 13.19 -3.82
C ASP A 210 16.11 12.38 -2.51
N ALA A 211 15.71 13.00 -1.40
CA ALA A 211 15.51 12.31 -0.15
C ALA A 211 14.14 11.61 -0.11
N ASP A 212 14.09 10.49 0.61
CA ASP A 212 12.85 9.84 1.00
C ASP A 212 12.08 10.65 2.05
N PRO A 213 10.76 10.48 2.15
CA PRO A 213 9.93 11.19 3.12
C PRO A 213 10.39 10.96 4.56
N TYR A 214 10.89 9.78 4.91
CA TYR A 214 11.53 9.51 6.21
C TYR A 214 12.78 8.66 6.03
N PRO A 215 13.74 8.69 6.98
CA PRO A 215 14.91 7.82 6.92
C PRO A 215 14.53 6.34 7.11
N PRO A 216 15.36 5.40 6.61
CA PRO A 216 15.20 3.98 6.93
C PRO A 216 15.28 3.74 8.44
N ASN A 217 14.33 2.95 8.97
CA ASN A 217 14.32 2.58 10.38
C ASN A 217 15.39 1.51 10.70
N ARG A 218 15.90 1.49 11.93
CA ARG A 218 16.85 0.51 12.46
C ARG A 218 16.42 0.02 13.85
N PRO A 219 16.78 -1.22 14.26
CA PRO A 219 16.40 -1.77 15.56
C PRO A 219 16.87 -0.95 16.77
N CYS A 220 17.91 -0.13 16.61
CA CYS A 220 18.47 0.70 17.67
C CYS A 220 17.79 2.08 17.83
N TYR A 221 16.83 2.42 16.97
CA TYR A 221 16.11 3.68 17.06
C TYR A 221 14.87 3.52 17.93
N ASP A 222 14.71 4.41 18.90
CA ASP A 222 13.52 4.47 19.74
C ASP A 222 12.51 5.50 19.21
N ALA A 223 11.30 5.48 19.77
CA ALA A 223 10.25 6.40 19.36
C ALA A 223 10.65 7.87 19.56
N ALA A 224 11.47 8.20 20.57
CA ALA A 224 11.88 9.57 20.85
C ALA A 224 12.80 10.11 19.74
N PHE A 225 13.80 9.32 19.34
CA PHE A 225 14.68 9.60 18.21
C PHE A 225 13.85 9.77 16.93
N HIS A 226 12.90 8.87 16.70
CA HIS A 226 12.05 8.98 15.51
C HIS A 226 11.21 10.24 15.49
N ARG A 227 10.60 10.65 16.60
CA ARG A 227 9.84 11.91 16.68
C ARG A 227 10.73 13.13 16.48
N HIS A 228 11.96 13.08 16.99
CA HIS A 228 12.93 14.14 16.75
C HIS A 228 13.29 14.28 15.26
N VAL A 229 13.43 13.17 14.54
CA VAL A 229 13.87 13.16 13.13
C VAL A 229 12.71 13.27 12.13
N CYS A 230 11.56 12.64 12.40
CA CYS A 230 10.45 12.55 11.45
C CYS A 230 9.32 13.54 11.78
N GLY A 231 9.38 14.18 12.95
CA GLY A 231 8.34 15.06 13.45
C GLY A 231 7.11 14.30 13.99
N PRO A 232 5.95 14.96 14.05
CA PRO A 232 4.71 14.33 14.47
C PRO A 232 4.25 13.22 13.50
N PRO A 233 3.40 12.29 13.97
CA PRO A 233 2.72 11.33 13.12
C PRO A 233 2.12 11.96 11.85
N PRO A 234 2.24 11.29 10.70
CA PRO A 234 1.53 11.71 9.49
C PRO A 234 0.01 11.57 9.68
N VAL A 235 -0.74 12.42 8.98
CA VAL A 235 -2.20 12.46 9.09
C VAL A 235 -2.81 12.09 7.75
N LEU A 236 -3.61 11.01 7.74
CA LEU A 236 -4.40 10.55 6.60
C LEU A 236 -5.89 10.82 6.86
N THR A 237 -6.48 11.67 6.02
CA THR A 237 -7.90 12.06 6.16
C THR A 237 -8.66 11.88 4.86
N ARG A 238 -9.97 11.67 5.02
CA ARG A 238 -10.95 11.71 3.93
C ARG A 238 -12.02 12.73 4.30
N SER A 239 -12.35 13.62 3.37
CA SER A 239 -13.46 14.58 3.52
C SER A 239 -14.19 14.70 2.19
N GLY A 240 -15.44 14.25 2.15
CA GLY A 240 -16.24 14.22 0.92
C GLY A 240 -15.54 13.46 -0.21
N ASN A 241 -15.24 14.18 -1.29
CA ASN A 241 -14.52 13.72 -2.49
C ASN A 241 -13.01 14.00 -2.45
N THR A 242 -12.45 14.19 -1.26
CA THR A 242 -11.04 14.55 -1.06
C THR A 242 -10.34 13.56 -0.13
N VAL A 243 -9.12 13.19 -0.49
CA VAL A 243 -8.16 12.53 0.41
C VAL A 243 -6.99 13.49 0.64
N THR A 244 -6.54 13.59 1.89
CA THR A 244 -5.39 14.42 2.25
C THR A 244 -4.41 13.64 3.09
N VAL A 245 -3.13 13.70 2.71
CA VAL A 245 -1.99 13.25 3.50
C VAL A 245 -1.18 14.47 3.91
N LYS A 246 -0.90 14.61 5.21
CA LYS A 246 0.03 15.61 5.75
C LYS A 246 1.14 14.91 6.51
N HIS A 247 2.38 15.32 6.32
CA HIS A 247 3.49 14.83 7.13
C HIS A 247 4.68 15.79 7.21
N ASP A 248 5.49 15.60 8.25
CA ASP A 248 6.66 16.42 8.57
C ASP A 248 7.98 15.73 8.18
N GLY A 249 7.90 14.63 7.45
CA GLY A 249 9.05 13.80 7.09
C GLY A 249 10.27 14.59 6.58
N PHE A 250 10.10 15.61 5.74
CA PHE A 250 11.21 16.40 5.19
C PHE A 250 11.74 17.52 6.09
N THR A 251 11.11 17.81 7.22
CA THR A 251 11.50 18.90 8.13
C THR A 251 12.94 18.76 8.66
N ARG A 252 13.47 17.52 8.68
CA ARG A 252 14.85 17.19 9.07
C ARG A 252 15.94 17.68 8.13
N LEU A 253 15.60 17.96 6.87
CA LEU A 253 16.57 18.35 5.87
C LEU A 253 17.05 19.79 6.12
N HIS A 254 18.24 20.13 5.63
CA HIS A 254 18.81 21.48 5.70
C HIS A 254 18.85 22.10 7.10
N GLY A 255 19.31 21.32 8.09
CA GLY A 255 19.52 21.79 9.45
C GLY A 255 18.29 21.79 10.36
N GLY A 256 17.16 21.24 9.91
CA GLY A 256 15.94 21.15 10.71
C GLY A 256 15.10 22.44 10.65
N GLY A 257 13.82 22.32 10.31
CA GLY A 257 12.87 23.44 10.31
C GLY A 257 12.93 24.37 9.08
N SER A 258 13.87 24.16 8.17
CA SER A 258 13.97 24.90 6.90
C SER A 258 12.93 24.48 5.85
N ILE A 259 12.29 23.34 6.05
CA ILE A 259 11.19 22.81 5.23
C ILE A 259 10.01 22.55 6.16
N GLY A 260 8.85 23.10 5.81
CA GLY A 260 7.60 22.87 6.52
C GLY A 260 6.97 21.51 6.21
N PRO A 261 5.80 21.21 6.79
CA PRO A 261 5.07 19.99 6.49
C PRO A 261 4.67 19.94 5.01
N LEU A 262 4.78 18.75 4.41
CA LEU A 262 4.21 18.46 3.11
C LEU A 262 2.72 18.14 3.28
N VAL A 263 1.88 18.73 2.43
CA VAL A 263 0.46 18.38 2.31
C VAL A 263 0.19 17.95 0.87
N ARG A 264 -0.33 16.73 0.70
CA ARG A 264 -0.77 16.21 -0.59
C ARG A 264 -2.27 15.94 -0.57
N ILE A 265 -2.97 16.41 -1.59
CA ILE A 265 -4.43 16.42 -1.68
C ILE A 265 -4.87 15.81 -3.00
N TRP A 266 -5.74 14.81 -2.95
CA TRP A 266 -6.42 14.24 -4.11
C TRP A 266 -7.87 14.67 -4.10
N ARG A 267 -8.34 15.33 -5.17
CA ARG A 267 -9.74 15.75 -5.33
C ARG A 267 -10.38 15.06 -6.52
N PHE A 268 -11.52 14.43 -6.31
CA PHE A 268 -12.20 13.62 -7.32
C PHE A 268 -13.47 14.32 -7.82
N ALA A 269 -13.64 14.38 -9.14
CA ALA A 269 -14.82 14.96 -9.78
C ALA A 269 -15.15 14.22 -11.09
N GLY A 270 -16.12 13.30 -11.04
CA GLY A 270 -16.52 12.50 -12.20
C GLY A 270 -15.33 11.70 -12.76
N GLY A 271 -14.99 11.93 -14.03
CA GLY A 271 -13.85 11.31 -14.72
C GLY A 271 -12.47 11.87 -14.36
N ARG A 272 -12.40 12.90 -13.50
CA ARG A 272 -11.19 13.65 -13.20
C ARG A 272 -10.72 13.44 -11.77
N VAL A 273 -9.40 13.32 -11.60
CA VAL A 273 -8.72 13.51 -10.31
C VAL A 273 -7.67 14.61 -10.44
N THR A 274 -7.64 15.52 -9.47
CA THR A 274 -6.60 16.54 -9.33
C THR A 274 -5.76 16.21 -8.10
N LEU A 275 -4.44 16.19 -8.27
CA LEU A 275 -3.47 16.04 -7.21
C LEU A 275 -2.80 17.40 -6.98
N GLU A 276 -2.78 17.85 -5.75
CA GLU A 276 -2.11 19.08 -5.34
C GLU A 276 -1.11 18.76 -4.23
N ASP A 277 0.13 19.22 -4.39
CA ASP A 277 1.19 19.12 -3.39
C ASP A 277 1.54 20.54 -2.91
N CYS A 278 1.59 20.76 -1.60
CA CYS A 278 1.94 22.04 -0.98
C CYS A 278 3.06 21.87 0.03
N VAL A 279 4.09 22.71 -0.05
CA VAL A 279 5.18 22.76 0.93
C VAL A 279 5.73 24.19 1.03
N GLU A 280 6.12 24.57 2.24
CA GLU A 280 6.85 25.82 2.49
C GLU A 280 8.32 25.50 2.72
N THR A 281 9.22 26.31 2.16
CA THR A 281 10.65 26.18 2.42
C THR A 281 11.36 27.52 2.57
N ALA A 282 12.22 27.62 3.57
CA ALA A 282 13.05 28.79 3.82
C ALA A 282 14.33 28.81 2.97
N VAL A 283 14.68 27.67 2.36
CA VAL A 283 15.89 27.49 1.54
C VAL A 283 15.52 27.03 0.13
N PRO A 284 16.35 27.28 -0.89
CA PRO A 284 16.09 26.72 -2.21
C PRO A 284 16.22 25.20 -2.20
N VAL A 285 15.20 24.49 -2.71
CA VAL A 285 15.20 23.02 -2.80
C VAL A 285 14.75 22.55 -4.18
N THR A 286 15.05 21.29 -4.50
CA THR A 286 14.52 20.60 -5.67
C THR A 286 13.38 19.69 -5.25
N ILE A 287 12.18 19.94 -5.77
CA ILE A 287 11.02 19.08 -5.62
C ILE A 287 10.93 18.18 -6.85
N ARG A 288 10.80 16.87 -6.62
CA ARG A 288 10.42 15.90 -7.65
C ARG A 288 9.11 15.23 -7.28
N ARG A 289 8.14 15.30 -8.17
CA ARG A 289 6.85 14.63 -8.07
C ARG A 289 6.81 13.51 -9.08
N ARG A 290 6.30 12.34 -8.69
CA ARG A 290 6.21 11.16 -9.54
C ARG A 290 4.81 10.59 -9.56
N LEU A 291 4.42 10.06 -10.70
CA LEU A 291 3.32 9.13 -10.87
C LEU A 291 3.85 7.87 -11.54
N VAL A 292 3.35 6.71 -11.13
CA VAL A 292 3.78 5.42 -11.68
C VAL A 292 2.59 4.77 -12.37
N THR A 293 2.77 4.30 -13.60
CA THR A 293 1.71 3.66 -14.38
C THR A 293 2.22 2.41 -15.10
N ALA A 294 1.37 1.39 -15.19
CA ALA A 294 1.60 0.22 -16.03
C ALA A 294 0.88 0.32 -17.38
N LEU A 295 0.22 1.45 -17.66
CA LEU A 295 -0.46 1.69 -18.92
C LEU A 295 0.54 2.03 -20.02
N VAL A 296 0.14 1.81 -21.27
CA VAL A 296 0.96 2.24 -22.41
C VAL A 296 0.97 3.75 -22.45
N VAL A 297 2.16 4.34 -22.49
CA VAL A 297 2.34 5.78 -22.56
C VAL A 297 2.58 6.20 -24.00
N ALA A 298 1.68 7.00 -24.56
CA ALA A 298 1.89 7.60 -25.87
C ALA A 298 2.83 8.82 -25.76
N PRO A 299 3.49 9.22 -26.87
CA PRO A 299 4.31 10.42 -26.89
C PRO A 299 3.54 11.65 -26.40
N PRO A 300 4.22 12.63 -25.76
CA PRO A 300 3.58 13.88 -25.36
C PRO A 300 2.90 14.57 -26.54
N GLY A 301 1.71 15.12 -26.31
CA GLY A 301 1.03 15.97 -27.28
C GLY A 301 1.66 17.36 -27.38
N ASP A 302 1.22 18.15 -28.36
CA ASP A 302 1.69 19.54 -28.56
C ASP A 302 1.39 20.45 -27.35
N ASP A 303 0.39 20.09 -26.54
CA ASP A 303 0.02 20.79 -25.30
C ASP A 303 0.85 20.34 -24.07
N GLY A 304 1.84 19.48 -24.27
CA GLY A 304 2.66 18.90 -23.20
C GLY A 304 1.94 17.86 -22.34
N SER A 305 0.71 17.48 -22.69
CA SER A 305 -0.02 16.43 -21.99
C SER A 305 0.52 15.05 -22.37
N ILE A 306 0.42 14.10 -21.44
CA ILE A 306 0.75 12.69 -21.67
C ILE A 306 -0.54 11.88 -21.74
N LEU A 307 -0.67 11.06 -22.77
CA LEU A 307 -1.80 10.16 -22.95
C LEU A 307 -1.42 8.75 -22.50
N LEU A 308 -2.20 8.21 -21.55
CA LEU A 308 -2.12 6.83 -21.12
C LEU A 308 -3.21 6.02 -21.81
N VAL A 309 -2.88 4.81 -22.25
CA VAL A 309 -3.82 3.91 -22.94
C VAL A 309 -3.99 2.62 -22.14
N GLY A 310 -5.22 2.40 -21.69
CA GLY A 310 -5.69 1.21 -20.99
C GLY A 310 -5.78 -0.02 -21.89
N ARG A 311 -5.98 -1.19 -21.28
CA ARG A 311 -6.03 -2.48 -22.00
C ARG A 311 -7.25 -2.61 -22.90
N ASP A 312 -8.34 -1.96 -22.53
CA ASP A 312 -9.60 -1.87 -23.28
C ASP A 312 -9.60 -0.73 -24.31
N GLY A 313 -8.46 -0.05 -24.50
CA GLY A 313 -8.35 1.12 -25.37
C GLY A 313 -8.85 2.42 -24.73
N ARG A 314 -9.32 2.41 -23.48
CA ARG A 314 -9.66 3.62 -22.73
C ARG A 314 -8.44 4.52 -22.61
N ARG A 315 -8.67 5.83 -22.65
CA ARG A 315 -7.60 6.82 -22.64
C ARG A 315 -7.69 7.70 -21.41
N TYR A 316 -6.52 8.08 -20.91
CA TYR A 316 -6.39 9.00 -19.80
C TYR A 316 -5.41 10.10 -20.16
N ARG A 317 -5.78 11.36 -19.96
CA ARG A 317 -4.90 12.50 -20.14
C ARG A 317 -4.29 12.90 -18.80
N VAL A 318 -2.96 13.02 -18.77
CA VAL A 318 -2.20 13.59 -17.66
C VAL A 318 -1.67 14.97 -18.07
N THR A 319 -1.98 15.99 -17.27
CA THR A 319 -1.44 17.34 -17.42
C THR A 319 -0.85 17.78 -16.09
N ALA A 320 0.27 18.49 -16.12
CA ALA A 320 0.88 19.07 -14.93
C ALA A 320 1.22 20.54 -15.17
N ASP A 321 1.41 21.27 -14.08
CA ASP A 321 1.93 22.63 -14.02
C ASP A 321 3.42 22.74 -14.43
N THR A 322 4.07 21.62 -14.74
CA THR A 322 5.49 21.54 -15.12
C THR A 322 5.66 20.43 -16.15
N PRO A 323 6.63 20.54 -17.09
CA PRO A 323 6.84 19.52 -18.10
C PRO A 323 7.03 18.12 -17.50
N LEU A 324 6.30 17.16 -18.04
CA LEU A 324 6.37 15.75 -17.66
C LEU A 324 7.54 15.07 -18.38
N ARG A 325 8.38 14.37 -17.63
CA ARG A 325 9.44 13.50 -18.15
C ARG A 325 9.06 12.04 -17.96
N LEU A 326 9.35 11.23 -18.97
CA LEU A 326 9.06 9.80 -18.95
C LEU A 326 10.32 9.00 -18.70
N HIS A 327 10.23 8.11 -17.71
CA HIS A 327 11.29 7.17 -17.39
C HIS A 327 10.75 5.75 -17.52
N PRO A 328 11.38 4.88 -18.33
CA PRO A 328 11.02 3.47 -18.35
C PRO A 328 11.30 2.87 -16.97
N PHE A 329 10.42 1.99 -16.54
CA PHE A 329 10.46 1.40 -15.21
C PHE A 329 9.93 -0.04 -15.23
N THR A 330 10.16 -0.80 -14.17
CA THR A 330 9.63 -2.16 -14.02
C THR A 330 8.64 -2.19 -12.86
N ARG A 331 7.39 -2.55 -13.13
CA ARG A 331 6.43 -2.89 -12.07
C ARG A 331 6.51 -4.37 -11.78
N PHE A 332 6.69 -4.75 -10.53
CA PHE A 332 6.61 -6.13 -10.11
C PHE A 332 5.17 -6.54 -9.87
N THR A 333 4.78 -7.69 -10.42
CA THR A 333 3.48 -8.34 -10.18
C THR A 333 3.60 -9.51 -9.21
N GLY A 334 4.82 -9.81 -8.79
CA GLY A 334 5.22 -10.95 -7.98
C GLY A 334 6.73 -10.92 -7.80
N TYR A 335 7.24 -11.65 -6.82
CA TYR A 335 8.67 -11.69 -6.56
C TYR A 335 9.47 -12.16 -7.79
N GLY A 336 10.42 -11.34 -8.25
CA GLY A 336 11.21 -11.61 -9.46
C GLY A 336 10.43 -11.58 -10.78
N ARG A 337 9.15 -11.18 -10.77
CA ARG A 337 8.28 -11.13 -11.95
C ARG A 337 7.86 -9.70 -12.25
N GLY A 338 8.63 -9.07 -13.14
CA GLY A 338 8.41 -7.69 -13.59
C GLY A 338 7.59 -7.58 -14.88
N ARG A 339 6.97 -6.42 -15.08
CA ARG A 339 6.38 -5.96 -16.34
C ARG A 339 6.84 -4.53 -16.62
N PRO A 340 6.93 -4.12 -17.90
CA PRO A 340 7.20 -2.72 -18.24
C PRO A 340 6.18 -1.78 -17.61
N ALA A 341 6.67 -0.66 -17.11
CA ALA A 341 5.92 0.45 -16.53
C ALA A 341 6.63 1.76 -16.88
N ALA A 342 6.05 2.88 -16.48
CA ALA A 342 6.65 4.20 -16.64
C ALA A 342 6.48 5.03 -15.38
N ILE A 343 7.49 5.83 -15.08
CA ILE A 343 7.42 6.95 -14.13
C ILE A 343 7.24 8.23 -14.93
N LEU A 344 6.21 8.98 -14.59
CA LEU A 344 6.00 10.36 -15.05
C LEU A 344 6.56 11.26 -13.96
N GLU A 345 7.68 11.94 -14.23
CA GLU A 345 8.36 12.81 -13.29
C GLU A 345 8.14 14.29 -13.65
N MET A 346 7.89 15.11 -12.64
CA MET A 346 7.96 16.57 -12.74
C MET A 346 8.95 17.11 -11.73
N THR A 347 9.79 18.05 -12.17
CA THR A 347 10.88 18.60 -11.37
C THR A 347 10.79 20.11 -11.29
N ASN A 348 10.78 20.64 -10.08
CA ASN A 348 10.71 22.06 -9.78
C ASN A 348 11.85 22.46 -8.86
N ARG A 349 12.45 23.64 -9.10
CA ARG A 349 13.30 24.29 -8.11
C ARG A 349 12.50 25.39 -7.45
N VAL A 350 12.39 25.35 -6.13
CA VAL A 350 11.43 26.19 -5.39
C VAL A 350 12.10 26.86 -4.19
N HIS A 351 11.53 27.98 -3.77
CA HIS A 351 11.87 28.70 -2.54
C HIS A 351 10.60 29.43 -2.05
N GLY A 352 10.39 29.50 -0.74
CA GLY A 352 9.17 30.04 -0.15
C GLY A 352 8.00 29.06 -0.17
N ALA A 353 6.77 29.59 -0.15
CA ALA A 353 5.56 28.79 -0.28
C ALA A 353 5.40 28.29 -1.72
N TRP A 354 5.22 26.99 -1.89
CA TRP A 354 5.03 26.36 -3.19
C TRP A 354 3.80 25.46 -3.19
N SER A 355 3.05 25.49 -4.29
CA SER A 355 2.00 24.54 -4.63
C SER A 355 2.20 24.07 -6.06
N GLY A 356 2.05 22.77 -6.29
CA GLY A 356 2.11 22.16 -7.60
C GLY A 356 0.91 21.27 -7.88
N MET A 357 0.44 21.26 -9.13
CA MET A 357 -0.79 20.56 -9.50
C MET A 357 -0.61 19.57 -10.65
N VAL A 358 -1.22 18.39 -10.52
CA VAL A 358 -1.40 17.41 -11.59
C VAL A 358 -2.89 17.13 -11.78
N THR A 359 -3.31 16.96 -13.01
CA THR A 359 -4.65 16.49 -13.35
C THR A 359 -4.55 15.21 -14.17
N LEU A 360 -5.34 14.21 -13.79
CA LEU A 360 -5.57 12.99 -14.52
C LEU A 360 -7.06 12.91 -14.89
N THR A 361 -7.37 12.77 -16.18
CA THR A 361 -8.75 12.76 -16.70
C THR A 361 -8.99 11.55 -17.57
N ALA A 362 -10.00 10.74 -17.26
CA ALA A 362 -10.52 9.72 -18.18
C ALA A 362 -11.27 10.39 -19.34
N LEU A 363 -10.91 10.04 -20.58
CA LEU A 363 -11.41 10.65 -21.82
C LEU A 363 -12.60 9.91 -22.43
#